data_AF-A0A7S1JFZ2-F1
#
_entry.id   AF-A0A7S1JFZ2-F1
#
_cell.length_a   1.000
_cell.length_b   1.000
_cell.length_c   1.000
_cell.angle_alpha   90.00
_cell.angle_beta   90.00
_cell.angle_gamma   90.00
#
_symmetry.space_group_name_H-M   'P 1'
#
loop_
_entity.id
_entity.type
_entity.pdbx_description
1 polymer ?
#
loop_
_entity_poly.entity_id
_entity_poly.type
_entity_poly.pdbx_seq_one_letter_code
_entity_poly.pdbx_strand_id
1 'polypeptide(L)'
;ILQLPCCKYVDDFSAVFAVRDDTLPEDVRYFLLDILRVHLSGPKFKWGVRLIHLGMHLTFSPDGIELGITANRRAKYMAYIDMFLARDPPYGAMSRSEAAELGGRLAWTSNALFGRCGRAYLVPILRRATNSQSWPRLNGRLRGALQWWRRWLASPPDVLTRRVLAAPRVQELPPCITYSDASTDFGVGGVLLCPATREAWFFRDPRGEEPIDRLEVEAALVTEATFAGIASGRGYDEEITFVDNNVSLAWLTSGWAFREDVDPLLEELWLNLARRKALKWWERVSSASNLADLPSRGHPPVLPSAWSLTEIQAVVVPVPHGM
;
A
#
# COMPACT_ATOMS: atom_id res chain seq x y z
N ILE A 1 -4.29 30.30 -21.42
CA ILE A 1 -3.07 29.44 -21.55
C ILE A 1 -3.56 28.00 -21.48
N LEU A 2 -3.45 27.26 -22.58
CA LEU A 2 -3.76 25.83 -22.62
C LEU A 2 -2.75 25.11 -21.72
N GLN A 3 -3.15 24.77 -20.49
CA GLN A 3 -2.40 23.87 -19.64
C GLN A 3 -2.55 22.47 -20.26
N LEU A 4 -1.64 22.09 -21.14
CA LEU A 4 -1.63 20.77 -21.79
C LEU A 4 -0.61 19.86 -21.11
N PRO A 5 -0.93 19.19 -19.99
CA PRO A 5 -0.17 18.02 -19.61
C PRO A 5 -0.52 16.91 -20.61
N CYS A 6 0.31 16.74 -21.65
CA CYS A 6 0.17 15.61 -22.56
C CYS A 6 0.91 14.40 -21.98
N CYS A 7 0.16 13.35 -21.68
CA CYS A 7 0.73 12.03 -21.44
C CYS A 7 0.58 11.22 -22.74
N LYS A 8 1.69 10.70 -23.26
CA LYS A 8 1.73 9.85 -24.44
C LYS A 8 2.24 8.48 -24.05
N TYR A 9 1.48 7.44 -24.34
CA TYR A 9 1.92 6.05 -24.22
C TYR A 9 1.71 5.35 -25.56
N VAL A 10 2.80 5.19 -26.31
CA VAL A 10 2.79 4.63 -27.68
C VAL A 10 1.80 5.41 -28.58
N ASP A 11 0.63 4.85 -28.87
CA ASP A 11 -0.44 5.42 -29.70
C ASP A 11 -1.55 6.09 -28.89
N ASP A 12 -1.56 5.93 -27.56
CA ASP A 12 -2.53 6.57 -26.67
C ASP A 12 -2.06 7.97 -26.25
N PHE A 13 -2.95 8.95 -26.39
CA PHE A 13 -2.75 10.32 -25.94
C PHE A 13 -3.78 10.67 -24.87
N SER A 14 -3.32 11.25 -23.76
CA SER A 14 -4.17 11.74 -22.68
C SER A 14 -3.80 13.17 -22.34
N ALA A 15 -4.82 13.96 -22.01
CA ALA A 15 -4.65 15.30 -21.47
C ALA A 15 -5.60 15.49 -20.29
N VAL A 16 -5.13 16.21 -19.27
CA VAL A 16 -5.91 16.53 -18.07
C VAL A 16 -6.07 18.04 -18.00
N PHE A 17 -7.30 18.50 -17.83
CA PHE A 17 -7.63 19.92 -17.76
C PHE A 17 -8.43 20.20 -16.48
N ALA A 18 -8.13 21.32 -15.82
CA ALA A 18 -9.03 21.87 -14.82
C ALA A 18 -10.21 22.54 -15.54
N VAL A 19 -11.41 22.04 -15.30
CA VAL A 19 -12.65 22.55 -15.91
C VAL A 19 -13.64 22.93 -14.81
N ARG A 20 -14.47 23.95 -15.04
CA ARG A 20 -15.53 24.36 -14.09
C ARG A 20 -16.76 23.45 -14.16
N ASP A 21 -17.00 22.84 -15.34
CA ASP A 21 -18.11 21.93 -15.63
C ASP A 21 -17.58 20.70 -16.39
N ASP A 22 -18.31 19.58 -16.38
CA ASP A 22 -17.91 18.29 -17.02
C ASP A 22 -17.98 18.32 -18.57
N THR A 23 -17.97 19.52 -19.15
CA THR A 23 -17.94 19.75 -20.60
C THR A 23 -16.51 19.84 -21.09
N LEU A 24 -16.18 19.10 -22.15
CA LEU A 24 -14.93 19.29 -22.88
C LEU A 24 -14.86 20.75 -23.37
N PRO A 25 -13.85 21.55 -22.97
CA PRO A 25 -13.75 22.93 -23.44
C PRO A 25 -13.68 22.95 -24.97
N GLU A 26 -14.53 23.73 -25.63
CA GLU A 26 -14.56 23.85 -27.09
C GLU A 26 -13.17 24.21 -27.63
N ASP A 27 -12.42 25.04 -26.90
CA ASP A 27 -11.05 25.45 -27.19
C ASP A 27 -10.07 24.27 -27.30
N VAL A 28 -10.23 23.24 -26.44
CA VAL A 28 -9.40 22.03 -26.47
C VAL A 28 -9.73 21.20 -27.70
N ARG A 29 -11.03 21.05 -28.00
CA ARG A 29 -11.48 20.35 -29.21
C ARG A 29 -10.97 21.04 -30.47
N TYR A 30 -11.13 22.36 -30.55
CA TYR A 30 -10.64 23.20 -31.66
C TYR A 30 -9.12 23.08 -31.82
N PHE A 31 -8.37 23.16 -30.72
CA PHE A 31 -6.92 23.01 -30.77
C PHE A 31 -6.48 21.62 -31.27
N LEU A 32 -7.10 20.54 -30.78
CA LEU A 32 -6.74 19.17 -31.18
C LEU A 32 -7.13 18.86 -32.63
N LEU A 33 -8.33 19.24 -33.04
CA LEU A 33 -8.90 18.87 -34.34
C LEU A 33 -8.55 19.85 -35.46
N ASP A 34 -8.61 21.16 -35.19
CA ASP A 34 -8.52 22.18 -36.24
C ASP A 34 -7.10 22.76 -36.35
N ILE A 35 -6.38 22.87 -35.23
CA ILE A 35 -4.99 23.35 -35.21
C ILE A 35 -4.01 22.19 -35.40
N LEU A 36 -4.02 21.19 -34.51
CA LEU A 36 -3.09 20.05 -34.58
C LEU A 36 -3.48 19.00 -35.63
N ARG A 37 -4.71 19.07 -36.16
CA ARG A 37 -5.23 18.14 -37.18
C ARG A 37 -5.10 16.66 -36.79
N VAL A 38 -5.26 16.39 -35.49
CA VAL A 38 -5.22 15.01 -34.98
C VAL A 38 -6.45 14.27 -35.48
N HIS A 39 -6.23 13.18 -36.21
CA HIS A 39 -7.32 12.32 -36.66
C HIS A 39 -7.74 11.41 -35.51
N LEU A 40 -8.74 11.85 -34.75
CA LEU A 40 -9.32 11.07 -33.67
C LEU A 40 -10.28 10.02 -34.24
N SER A 41 -10.07 8.74 -33.94
CA SER A 41 -11.09 7.73 -34.22
C SER A 41 -12.27 7.95 -33.25
N GLY A 42 -13.40 8.45 -33.75
CA GLY A 42 -14.56 8.88 -32.96
C GLY A 42 -14.98 7.96 -31.80
N PRO A 43 -15.01 6.62 -31.94
CA PRO A 43 -15.37 5.72 -30.84
C PRO A 43 -14.35 5.65 -29.69
N LYS A 44 -13.08 5.93 -29.97
CA LYS A 44 -11.97 5.82 -28.99
C LYS A 44 -11.68 7.12 -28.26
N PHE A 45 -12.16 8.27 -28.76
CA PHE A 45 -12.05 9.52 -28.04
C PHE A 45 -13.01 9.52 -26.85
N LYS A 46 -12.46 9.67 -25.64
CA LYS A 46 -13.21 9.66 -24.38
C LYS A 46 -12.79 10.87 -23.54
N TRP A 47 -13.75 11.47 -22.84
CA TRP A 47 -13.54 12.57 -21.90
C TRP A 47 -14.48 12.41 -20.70
N GLY A 48 -14.24 13.23 -19.68
CA GLY A 48 -15.01 13.25 -18.42
C GLY A 48 -14.17 12.83 -17.22
N VAL A 49 -14.77 12.92 -16.03
CA VAL A 49 -14.10 12.62 -14.75
C VAL A 49 -13.86 11.13 -14.49
N ARG A 50 -14.44 10.23 -15.29
CA ARG A 50 -14.24 8.77 -15.20
C ARG A 50 -13.81 8.22 -16.55
N LEU A 51 -12.59 7.69 -16.61
CA LEU A 51 -12.00 7.17 -17.84
C LEU A 51 -11.44 5.77 -17.64
N ILE A 52 -11.33 5.05 -18.76
CA ILE A 52 -10.52 3.83 -18.82
C ILE A 52 -9.30 4.16 -19.67
N HIS A 53 -8.12 4.10 -19.07
CA HIS A 53 -6.85 4.33 -19.76
C HIS A 53 -5.89 3.18 -19.47
N LEU A 54 -5.30 2.60 -20.52
CA LEU A 54 -4.41 1.43 -20.43
C LEU A 54 -4.99 0.31 -19.53
N GLY A 55 -6.31 0.11 -19.59
CA GLY A 55 -7.08 -0.86 -18.82
C GLY A 55 -7.16 -0.64 -17.30
N MET A 56 -6.85 0.57 -16.83
CA MET A 56 -7.14 1.05 -15.48
C MET A 56 -8.38 1.96 -15.50
N HIS A 57 -9.18 1.91 -14.44
CA HIS A 57 -10.16 2.94 -14.15
C HIS A 57 -9.44 4.14 -13.54
N LEU A 58 -9.69 5.32 -14.08
CA LEU A 58 -9.23 6.58 -13.53
C LEU A 58 -10.45 7.40 -13.15
N THR A 59 -10.54 7.80 -11.89
CA THR A 59 -11.54 8.77 -11.42
C THR A 59 -10.83 10.04 -10.97
N PHE A 60 -11.15 11.15 -11.62
CA PHE A 60 -10.58 12.46 -11.33
C PHE A 60 -11.50 13.23 -10.39
N SER A 61 -10.90 13.93 -9.44
CA SER A 61 -11.57 14.81 -8.49
C SER A 61 -10.67 16.01 -8.17
N PRO A 62 -11.20 17.10 -7.58
CA PRO A 62 -10.38 18.21 -7.09
C PRO A 62 -9.28 17.76 -6.11
N ASP A 63 -9.57 16.73 -5.33
CA ASP A 63 -8.67 16.20 -4.31
C ASP A 63 -7.60 15.24 -4.86
N GLY A 64 -7.68 14.87 -6.15
CA GLY A 64 -6.73 13.97 -6.80
C GLY A 64 -7.35 12.91 -7.69
N ILE A 65 -6.58 11.84 -7.94
CA ILE A 65 -6.88 10.77 -8.89
C ILE A 65 -7.01 9.44 -8.14
N GLU A 66 -8.10 8.73 -8.37
CA GLU A 66 -8.27 7.35 -7.92
C GLU A 66 -7.99 6.38 -9.08
N LEU A 67 -7.22 5.32 -8.81
CA LEU A 67 -6.79 4.33 -9.80
C LEU A 67 -7.31 2.95 -9.45
N GLY A 68 -8.17 2.39 -10.30
CA GLY A 68 -8.71 1.04 -10.17
C GLY A 68 -8.36 0.13 -11.35
N ILE A 69 -8.69 -1.15 -11.24
CA ILE A 69 -8.52 -2.13 -12.33
C ILE A 69 -9.89 -2.50 -12.87
N THR A 70 -10.01 -2.55 -14.20
CA THR A 70 -11.27 -2.91 -14.87
C THR A 70 -11.76 -4.31 -14.51
N ALA A 71 -13.08 -4.48 -14.40
CA ALA A 71 -13.70 -5.78 -14.11
C ALA A 71 -13.26 -6.87 -15.10
N ASN A 72 -13.13 -6.52 -16.38
CA ASN A 72 -12.63 -7.42 -17.42
C ASN A 72 -11.18 -7.90 -17.13
N ARG A 73 -10.28 -6.98 -16.74
CA ARG A 73 -8.91 -7.38 -16.37
C ARG A 73 -8.89 -8.24 -15.10
N ARG A 74 -9.69 -7.89 -14.09
CA ARG A 74 -9.82 -8.69 -12.87
C ARG A 74 -10.22 -10.12 -13.20
N ALA A 75 -11.29 -10.30 -13.98
CA ALA A 75 -11.78 -11.61 -14.41
C ALA A 75 -10.73 -12.39 -15.23
N LYS A 76 -10.05 -11.73 -16.18
CA LYS A 76 -8.98 -12.36 -16.98
C LYS A 76 -7.83 -12.86 -16.11
N TYR A 77 -7.37 -12.06 -15.15
CA TYR A 77 -6.25 -12.44 -14.29
C TYR A 77 -6.65 -13.51 -13.28
N MET A 78 -7.88 -13.47 -12.76
CA MET A 78 -8.41 -14.54 -11.92
C MET A 78 -8.46 -15.86 -12.66
N ALA A 79 -9.04 -15.89 -13.87
CA ALA A 79 -9.09 -17.09 -14.68
C ALA A 79 -7.69 -17.66 -14.97
N TYR A 80 -6.72 -16.77 -15.26
CA TYR A 80 -5.33 -17.17 -15.50
C TYR A 80 -4.66 -17.75 -14.24
N ILE A 81 -4.91 -17.17 -13.06
CA ILE A 81 -4.44 -17.71 -11.77
C ILE A 81 -5.08 -19.07 -11.49
N ASP A 82 -6.38 -19.21 -11.72
CA ASP A 82 -7.14 -20.44 -11.46
C ASP A 82 -6.62 -21.61 -12.31
N MET A 83 -6.19 -21.35 -13.56
CA MET A 83 -5.52 -22.36 -14.39
C MET A 83 -4.27 -22.94 -13.70
N PHE A 84 -3.43 -22.10 -13.08
CA PHE A 84 -2.21 -22.58 -12.42
C PHE A 84 -2.48 -23.34 -11.13
N LEU A 85 -3.49 -22.89 -10.37
CA LEU A 85 -3.91 -23.54 -9.14
C LEU A 85 -4.56 -24.91 -9.38
N ALA A 86 -5.27 -25.07 -10.50
CA ALA A 86 -6.00 -26.28 -10.87
C ALA A 86 -5.19 -27.32 -11.67
N ARG A 87 -4.03 -26.93 -12.24
CA ARG A 87 -3.17 -27.86 -13.00
C ARG A 87 -2.64 -28.99 -12.12
N ASP A 88 -2.75 -30.22 -12.63
CA ASP A 88 -2.30 -31.50 -12.07
C ASP A 88 -2.35 -31.61 -10.53
N PRO A 89 -3.48 -32.09 -9.97
CA PRO A 89 -3.66 -32.29 -8.54
C PRO A 89 -2.57 -33.18 -7.92
N PRO A 90 -2.24 -32.97 -6.63
CA PRO A 90 -2.86 -31.99 -5.73
C PRO A 90 -2.15 -30.64 -5.64
N TYR A 91 -1.16 -30.33 -6.50
CA TYR A 91 -0.18 -29.28 -6.20
C TYR A 91 -0.06 -28.11 -7.17
N GLY A 92 -0.77 -28.05 -8.30
CA GLY A 92 -0.67 -26.89 -9.19
C GLY A 92 0.67 -26.84 -9.92
N ALA A 93 0.71 -26.15 -11.06
CA ALA A 93 1.95 -25.98 -11.81
C ALA A 93 2.02 -24.63 -12.54
N MET A 94 3.20 -24.01 -12.50
CA MET A 94 3.53 -22.76 -13.17
C MET A 94 5.00 -22.79 -13.63
N SER A 95 5.19 -22.70 -14.94
CA SER A 95 6.52 -22.58 -15.53
C SER A 95 7.12 -21.18 -15.33
N ARG A 96 8.39 -21.02 -15.67
CA ARG A 96 9.10 -19.74 -15.56
C ARG A 96 8.51 -18.66 -16.47
N SER A 97 8.20 -19.01 -17.71
CA SER A 97 7.62 -18.07 -18.69
C SER A 97 6.24 -17.61 -18.25
N GLU A 98 5.42 -18.53 -17.74
CA GLU A 98 4.09 -18.22 -17.20
C GLU A 98 4.17 -17.33 -15.96
N ALA A 99 5.15 -17.57 -15.08
CA ALA A 99 5.41 -16.70 -13.94
C ALA A 99 5.90 -15.31 -14.37
N ALA A 100 6.71 -15.21 -15.43
CA ALA A 100 7.15 -13.92 -15.98
C ALA A 100 5.97 -13.13 -16.55
N GLU A 101 5.10 -13.80 -17.31
CA GLU A 101 3.89 -13.21 -17.89
C GLU A 101 2.91 -12.74 -16.80
N LEU A 102 2.57 -13.61 -15.85
CA LEU A 102 1.68 -13.25 -14.74
C LEU A 102 2.32 -12.19 -13.85
N GLY A 103 3.60 -12.32 -13.53
CA GLY A 103 4.34 -11.38 -12.70
C GLY A 103 4.35 -9.98 -13.28
N GLY A 104 4.55 -9.84 -14.61
CA GLY A 104 4.46 -8.55 -15.30
C GLY A 104 3.05 -7.95 -15.25
N ARG A 105 2.02 -8.77 -15.48
CA ARG A 105 0.61 -8.35 -15.37
C ARG A 105 0.27 -7.86 -13.97
N LEU A 106 0.66 -8.60 -12.93
CA LEU A 106 0.39 -8.24 -11.54
C LEU A 106 1.22 -7.05 -11.06
N ALA A 107 2.48 -6.91 -11.51
CA ALA A 107 3.29 -5.73 -11.25
C ALA A 107 2.67 -4.46 -11.84
N TRP A 108 2.14 -4.52 -13.07
CA TRP A 108 1.37 -3.42 -13.64
C TRP A 108 0.12 -3.12 -12.79
N THR A 109 -0.59 -4.17 -12.42
CA THR A 109 -1.85 -4.10 -11.64
C THR A 109 -1.64 -3.50 -10.25
N SER A 110 -0.48 -3.74 -9.61
CA SER A 110 -0.15 -3.15 -8.30
C SER A 110 -0.05 -1.63 -8.31
N ASN A 111 0.02 -0.96 -9.47
CA ASN A 111 -0.06 0.50 -9.51
C ASN A 111 -1.42 1.06 -9.10
N ALA A 112 -2.48 0.23 -9.18
CA ALA A 112 -3.82 0.56 -8.71
C ALA A 112 -4.05 0.16 -7.25
N LEU A 113 -3.08 -0.51 -6.61
CA LEU A 113 -3.15 -0.88 -5.20
C LEU A 113 -2.64 0.26 -4.31
N PHE A 114 -3.30 0.41 -3.17
CA PHE A 114 -2.87 1.32 -2.13
C PHE A 114 -1.47 0.95 -1.60
N GLY A 115 -0.59 1.93 -1.50
CA GLY A 115 0.73 1.78 -0.86
C GLY A 115 1.56 0.63 -1.44
N ARG A 116 1.84 -0.37 -0.61
CA ARG A 116 2.58 -1.60 -0.98
C ARG A 116 1.74 -2.88 -0.85
N CYS A 117 0.41 -2.79 -0.81
CA CYS A 117 -0.44 -3.98 -0.76
C CYS A 117 -0.09 -4.96 -1.89
N GLY A 118 -0.07 -6.25 -1.58
CA GLY A 118 0.25 -7.35 -2.49
C GLY A 118 1.73 -7.47 -2.87
N ARG A 119 2.60 -6.56 -2.43
CA ARG A 119 4.01 -6.56 -2.86
C ARG A 119 4.74 -7.79 -2.34
N ALA A 120 4.53 -8.17 -1.09
CA ALA A 120 5.06 -9.40 -0.49
C ALA A 120 4.66 -10.65 -1.28
N TYR A 121 3.42 -10.70 -1.77
CA TYR A 121 2.90 -11.82 -2.56
C TYR A 121 3.25 -11.76 -4.06
N LEU A 122 3.72 -10.62 -4.58
CA LEU A 122 4.25 -10.52 -5.93
C LEU A 122 5.66 -11.13 -6.05
N VAL A 123 6.47 -11.00 -5.01
CA VAL A 123 7.89 -11.41 -5.02
C VAL A 123 8.08 -12.91 -5.32
N PRO A 124 7.32 -13.85 -4.72
CA PRO A 124 7.43 -15.27 -5.05
C PRO A 124 7.19 -15.58 -6.52
N ILE A 125 6.25 -14.87 -7.16
CA ILE A 125 5.93 -15.03 -8.59
C ILE A 125 7.09 -14.52 -9.45
N LEU A 126 7.61 -13.32 -9.15
CA LEU A 126 8.74 -12.75 -9.88
C LEU A 126 10.02 -13.58 -9.72
N ARG A 127 10.27 -14.16 -8.54
CA ARG A 127 11.40 -15.06 -8.33
C ARG A 127 11.25 -16.38 -9.08
N ARG A 128 10.03 -16.90 -9.21
CA ARG A 128 9.77 -18.06 -10.09
C ARG A 128 10.18 -17.75 -11.53
N ALA A 129 9.91 -16.55 -12.02
CA ALA A 129 10.31 -16.15 -13.37
C ALA A 129 11.84 -16.16 -13.57
N THR A 130 12.59 -15.66 -12.59
CA THR A 130 14.05 -15.47 -12.71
C THR A 130 14.88 -16.70 -12.31
N ASN A 131 14.37 -17.59 -11.46
CA ASN A 131 15.12 -18.77 -11.01
C ASN A 131 15.20 -19.87 -12.08
N SER A 132 16.39 -20.08 -12.64
CA SER A 132 16.67 -21.08 -13.68
C SER A 132 16.50 -22.53 -13.24
N GLN A 133 16.65 -22.81 -11.95
CA GLN A 133 16.50 -24.14 -11.35
C GLN A 133 15.08 -24.38 -10.81
N SER A 134 14.13 -23.48 -11.08
CA SER A 134 12.79 -23.61 -10.53
C SER A 134 12.02 -24.78 -11.15
N TRP A 135 11.48 -25.63 -10.27
CA TRP A 135 10.67 -26.77 -10.67
C TRP A 135 9.22 -26.33 -10.92
N PRO A 136 8.54 -26.74 -12.02
CA PRO A 136 7.22 -26.21 -12.39
C PRO A 136 6.14 -26.32 -11.31
N ARG A 137 6.23 -27.31 -10.42
CA ARG A 137 5.29 -27.49 -9.31
C ARG A 137 5.26 -26.27 -8.38
N LEU A 138 4.07 -25.91 -7.89
CA LEU A 138 3.93 -24.83 -6.91
C LEU A 138 4.37 -25.31 -5.53
N ASN A 139 5.17 -24.50 -4.83
CA ASN A 139 5.40 -24.67 -3.40
C ASN A 139 4.32 -23.91 -2.59
N GLY A 140 4.30 -24.11 -1.28
CA GLY A 140 3.31 -23.48 -0.38
C GLY A 140 3.29 -21.96 -0.53
N ARG A 141 4.46 -21.32 -0.56
CA ARG A 141 4.60 -19.87 -0.70
C ARG A 141 4.05 -19.32 -2.01
N LEU A 142 4.37 -19.94 -3.16
CA LEU A 142 3.87 -19.51 -4.46
C LEU A 142 2.36 -19.74 -4.57
N ARG A 143 1.86 -20.86 -4.03
CA ARG A 143 0.41 -21.12 -3.94
C ARG A 143 -0.30 -20.07 -3.08
N GLY A 144 0.22 -19.75 -1.91
CA GLY A 144 -0.31 -18.71 -1.02
C GLY A 144 -0.34 -17.34 -1.70
N ALA A 145 0.72 -16.99 -2.42
CA ALA A 145 0.77 -15.78 -3.24
C ALA A 145 -0.32 -15.73 -4.31
N LEU A 146 -0.50 -16.80 -5.08
CA LEU A 146 -1.54 -16.88 -6.10
C LEU A 146 -2.95 -16.79 -5.49
N GLN A 147 -3.17 -17.45 -4.36
CA GLN A 147 -4.43 -17.38 -3.63
C GLN A 147 -4.71 -15.97 -3.09
N TRP A 148 -3.70 -15.27 -2.56
CA TRP A 148 -3.82 -13.88 -2.13
C TRP A 148 -4.26 -12.98 -3.30
N TRP A 149 -3.54 -13.05 -4.42
CA TRP A 149 -3.86 -12.25 -5.62
C TRP A 149 -5.25 -12.57 -6.14
N ARG A 150 -5.65 -13.84 -6.16
CA ARG A 150 -7.01 -14.27 -6.53
C ARG A 150 -8.06 -13.66 -5.61
N ARG A 151 -7.88 -13.74 -4.29
CA ARG A 151 -8.81 -13.16 -3.30
C ARG A 151 -8.96 -11.66 -3.49
N TRP A 152 -7.84 -10.94 -3.69
CA TRP A 152 -7.90 -9.52 -3.96
C TRP A 152 -8.61 -9.19 -5.28
N LEU A 153 -8.29 -9.88 -6.38
CA LEU A 153 -8.97 -9.64 -7.66
C LEU A 153 -10.47 -9.94 -7.60
N ALA A 154 -10.89 -10.82 -6.69
CA ALA A 154 -12.30 -11.13 -6.42
C ALA A 154 -12.96 -10.16 -5.42
N SER A 155 -12.20 -9.34 -4.70
CA SER A 155 -12.75 -8.38 -3.74
C SER A 155 -13.57 -7.29 -4.44
N PRO A 156 -14.38 -6.51 -3.70
CA PRO A 156 -14.93 -5.27 -4.24
C PRO A 156 -13.79 -4.35 -4.73
N PRO A 157 -14.01 -3.61 -5.84
CA PRO A 157 -12.95 -2.89 -6.54
C PRO A 157 -12.44 -1.65 -5.81
N ASP A 158 -13.11 -1.20 -4.75
CA ASP A 158 -12.88 0.03 -3.99
C ASP A 158 -12.05 -0.16 -2.71
N VAL A 159 -11.87 -1.41 -2.25
CA VAL A 159 -11.31 -1.70 -0.91
C VAL A 159 -9.84 -1.32 -0.77
N LEU A 160 -9.03 -1.52 -1.80
CA LEU A 160 -7.56 -1.29 -1.77
C LEU A 160 -7.11 -0.33 -2.88
N THR A 161 -8.00 0.53 -3.34
CA THR A 161 -7.75 1.40 -4.50
C THR A 161 -6.75 2.47 -4.15
N ARG A 162 -5.78 2.70 -5.04
CA ARG A 162 -4.82 3.78 -4.87
C ARG A 162 -5.48 5.13 -5.13
N ARG A 163 -5.26 6.07 -4.22
CA ARG A 163 -5.50 7.49 -4.45
C ARG A 163 -4.17 8.23 -4.55
N VAL A 164 -4.02 9.05 -5.58
CA VAL A 164 -2.92 10.01 -5.73
C VAL A 164 -3.53 11.37 -5.45
N LEU A 165 -3.13 11.99 -4.34
CA LEU A 165 -3.70 13.27 -3.94
C LEU A 165 -3.19 14.42 -4.81
N ALA A 166 -4.04 15.42 -4.99
CA ALA A 166 -3.68 16.67 -5.67
C ALA A 166 -2.64 17.46 -4.86
N ALA A 167 -1.82 18.24 -5.56
CA ALA A 167 -0.86 19.17 -4.96
C ALA A 167 -1.08 20.59 -5.50
N PRO A 168 -0.91 21.65 -4.69
CA PRO A 168 -0.59 21.63 -3.26
C PRO A 168 -1.78 21.19 -2.39
N ARG A 169 -1.49 20.52 -1.25
CA ARG A 169 -2.51 20.13 -0.28
C ARG A 169 -2.68 21.24 0.76
N VAL A 170 -3.92 21.61 1.06
CA VAL A 170 -4.24 22.38 2.27
C VAL A 170 -4.43 21.34 3.38
N GLN A 171 -3.42 21.18 4.23
CA GLN A 171 -3.51 20.32 5.40
C GLN A 171 -4.14 21.10 6.55
N GLU A 172 -5.27 20.61 7.08
CA GLU A 172 -5.90 21.19 8.27
C GLU A 172 -5.13 20.84 9.55
N LEU A 173 -4.54 19.64 9.59
CA LEU A 173 -3.74 19.13 10.69
C LEU A 173 -2.32 18.82 10.22
N PRO A 174 -1.29 19.08 11.06
CA PRO A 174 0.02 18.47 10.83
C PRO A 174 -0.11 16.93 10.90
N PRO A 175 0.76 16.15 10.24
CA PRO A 175 0.75 14.69 10.40
C PRO A 175 0.88 14.27 11.86
N CYS A 176 0.23 13.17 12.25
CA CYS A 176 0.57 12.54 13.53
C CYS A 176 1.94 11.87 13.42
N ILE A 177 2.57 11.63 14.56
CA ILE A 177 3.90 11.02 14.60
C ILE A 177 3.79 9.73 15.41
N THR A 178 4.33 8.65 14.88
CA THR A 178 4.47 7.41 15.65
C THR A 178 5.90 6.94 15.74
N TYR A 179 6.18 6.19 16.78
CA TYR A 179 7.42 5.47 17.00
C TYR A 179 7.06 4.02 17.27
N SER A 180 7.83 3.08 16.72
CA SER A 180 7.73 1.67 17.07
C SER A 180 9.11 1.10 17.35
N ASP A 181 9.18 0.17 18.29
CA ASP A 181 10.43 -0.45 18.71
C ASP A 181 10.18 -1.86 19.25
N ALA A 182 11.21 -2.70 19.19
CA ALA A 182 11.18 -4.04 19.73
C ALA A 182 12.42 -4.35 20.55
N SER A 183 12.25 -5.14 21.60
CA SER A 183 13.32 -5.69 22.43
C SER A 183 13.07 -7.16 22.68
N THR A 184 14.15 -7.95 22.68
CA THR A 184 14.12 -9.36 23.10
C THR A 184 13.91 -9.52 24.61
N ASP A 185 14.14 -8.47 25.40
CA ASP A 185 14.07 -8.53 26.86
C ASP A 185 12.63 -8.44 27.40
N PHE A 186 11.72 -7.83 26.63
CA PHE A 186 10.33 -7.63 27.05
C PHE A 186 9.36 -7.85 25.90
N GLY A 187 9.46 -7.10 24.81
CA GLY A 187 8.60 -7.31 23.64
C GLY A 187 8.53 -6.10 22.73
N VAL A 188 7.32 -5.65 22.41
CA VAL A 188 7.08 -4.56 21.45
C VAL A 188 6.49 -3.34 22.14
N GLY A 189 6.85 -2.17 21.65
CA GLY A 189 6.36 -0.90 22.16
C GLY A 189 6.06 0.08 21.03
N GLY A 190 5.13 0.99 21.28
CA GLY A 190 4.83 2.05 20.35
C GLY A 190 4.32 3.30 21.03
N VAL A 191 4.55 4.45 20.40
CA VAL A 191 4.13 5.77 20.85
C VAL A 191 3.45 6.50 19.71
N LEU A 192 2.30 7.12 19.97
CA LEU A 192 1.61 8.06 19.09
C LEU A 192 1.69 9.46 19.69
N LEU A 193 2.02 10.45 18.87
CA LEU A 193 1.96 11.87 19.18
C LEU A 193 0.96 12.55 18.25
N CYS A 194 0.05 13.33 18.82
CA CYS A 194 -0.86 14.22 18.09
C CYS A 194 -0.43 15.68 18.33
N PRO A 195 0.38 16.29 17.43
CA PRO A 195 0.99 17.58 17.68
C PRO A 195 0.01 18.75 17.86
N ALA A 196 -1.15 18.68 17.19
CA ALA A 196 -2.17 19.72 17.25
C ALA A 196 -2.78 19.84 18.66
N THR A 197 -2.94 18.73 19.38
CA THR A 197 -3.55 18.68 20.71
C THR A 197 -2.53 18.51 21.84
N ARG A 198 -1.27 18.18 21.52
CA ARG A 198 -0.24 17.79 22.49
C ARG A 198 -0.66 16.61 23.37
N GLU A 199 -1.43 15.71 22.78
CA GLU A 199 -1.77 14.43 23.38
C GLU A 199 -0.84 13.35 22.83
N ALA A 200 -0.48 12.41 23.70
CA ALA A 200 0.33 11.27 23.38
C ALA A 200 -0.27 9.99 23.97
N TRP A 201 -0.10 8.90 23.23
CA TRP A 201 -0.47 7.56 23.67
C TRP A 201 0.72 6.65 23.54
N PHE A 202 0.79 5.64 24.40
CA PHE A 202 1.76 4.58 24.25
C PHE A 202 1.15 3.24 24.63
N PHE A 203 1.76 2.16 24.14
CA PHE A 203 1.52 0.82 24.64
C PHE A 203 2.85 0.11 24.84
N ARG A 204 2.82 -0.92 25.68
CA ARG A 204 3.90 -1.88 25.90
C ARG A 204 3.26 -3.26 25.91
N ASP A 205 3.81 -4.18 25.14
CA ASP A 205 3.21 -5.50 24.96
C ASP A 205 4.30 -6.58 25.06
N PRO A 206 4.30 -7.39 26.13
CA PRO A 206 5.24 -8.47 26.27
C PRO A 206 5.17 -9.46 25.10
N ARG A 207 6.33 -9.91 24.62
CA ARG A 207 6.45 -10.94 23.58
C ARG A 207 7.42 -12.02 24.02
N GLY A 208 7.24 -13.21 23.43
CA GLY A 208 8.18 -14.31 23.62
C GLY A 208 9.48 -14.09 22.86
N GLU A 209 10.39 -15.06 23.00
CA GLU A 209 11.63 -15.09 22.24
C GLU A 209 11.36 -15.31 20.75
N GLU A 210 11.52 -14.24 19.97
CA GLU A 210 11.37 -14.23 18.52
C GLU A 210 12.59 -13.50 17.91
N PRO A 211 12.95 -13.77 16.65
CA PRO A 211 14.01 -13.02 15.98
C PRO A 211 13.72 -11.51 16.02
N ILE A 212 14.73 -10.73 16.44
CA ILE A 212 14.57 -9.28 16.63
C ILE A 212 14.03 -8.58 15.37
N ASP A 213 14.50 -8.97 14.20
CA ASP A 213 14.08 -8.36 12.94
C ASP A 213 12.61 -8.64 12.56
N ARG A 214 12.04 -9.77 13.01
CA ARG A 214 10.61 -10.06 12.94
C ARG A 214 9.84 -9.18 13.94
N LEU A 215 10.31 -9.10 15.19
CA LEU A 215 9.66 -8.30 16.23
C LEU A 215 9.60 -6.80 15.87
N GLU A 216 10.61 -6.27 15.18
CA GLU A 216 10.63 -4.89 14.70
C GLU A 216 9.49 -4.58 13.72
N VAL A 217 9.21 -5.51 12.80
CA VAL A 217 8.08 -5.39 11.86
C VAL A 217 6.75 -5.60 12.59
N GLU A 218 6.71 -6.52 13.55
CA GLU A 218 5.55 -6.73 14.41
C GLU A 218 5.22 -5.48 15.23
N ALA A 219 6.22 -4.80 15.80
CA ALA A 219 6.04 -3.56 16.54
C ALA A 219 5.41 -2.47 15.68
N ALA A 220 5.86 -2.30 14.43
CA ALA A 220 5.26 -1.36 13.49
C ALA A 220 3.80 -1.71 13.16
N LEU A 221 3.50 -3.00 12.97
CA LEU A 221 2.14 -3.49 12.71
C LEU A 221 1.21 -3.32 13.91
N VAL A 222 1.65 -3.66 15.13
CA VAL A 222 0.88 -3.49 16.36
C VAL A 222 0.66 -2.00 16.65
N THR A 223 1.66 -1.16 16.39
CA THR A 223 1.56 0.31 16.49
C THR A 223 0.47 0.84 15.57
N GLU A 224 0.50 0.44 14.30
CA GLU A 224 -0.55 0.77 13.33
C GLU A 224 -1.93 0.32 13.81
N ALA A 225 -2.08 -0.96 14.17
CA ALA A 225 -3.37 -1.53 14.55
C ALA A 225 -3.95 -0.92 15.82
N THR A 226 -3.09 -0.62 16.80
CA THR A 226 -3.51 -0.07 18.10
C THR A 226 -3.88 1.40 17.99
N PHE A 227 -3.14 2.20 17.21
CA PHE A 227 -3.36 3.63 17.12
C PHE A 227 -4.28 4.06 15.98
N ALA A 228 -4.61 3.18 15.03
CA ALA A 228 -5.47 3.50 13.88
C ALA A 228 -6.79 4.17 14.29
N GLY A 229 -7.49 3.62 15.28
CA GLY A 229 -8.77 4.17 15.75
C GLY A 229 -8.62 5.57 16.38
N ILE A 230 -7.54 5.80 17.13
CA ILE A 230 -7.27 7.09 17.77
C ILE A 230 -6.90 8.15 16.73
N ALA A 231 -6.00 7.80 15.80
CA ALA A 231 -5.58 8.68 14.72
C ALA A 231 -6.76 9.08 13.83
N SER A 232 -7.52 8.09 13.32
CA SER A 232 -8.68 8.35 12.47
C SER A 232 -9.80 9.08 13.20
N GLY A 233 -10.06 8.75 14.47
CA GLY A 233 -11.05 9.45 15.29
C GLY A 233 -10.71 10.93 15.56
N ARG A 234 -9.45 11.31 15.39
CA ARG A 234 -8.95 12.69 15.49
C ARG A 234 -8.73 13.36 14.13
N GLY A 235 -9.12 12.71 13.04
CA GLY A 235 -8.98 13.26 11.69
C GLY A 235 -7.57 13.18 11.09
N TYR A 236 -6.65 12.41 11.69
CA TYR A 236 -5.34 12.18 11.10
C TYR A 236 -5.41 11.12 10.01
N ASP A 237 -5.16 11.54 8.77
CA ASP A 237 -4.99 10.69 7.60
C ASP A 237 -3.52 10.60 7.13
N GLU A 238 -2.66 11.49 7.62
CA GLU A 238 -1.22 11.49 7.38
C GLU A 238 -0.42 11.19 8.65
N GLU A 239 0.60 10.34 8.51
CA GLU A 239 1.43 9.86 9.61
C GLU A 239 2.91 9.78 9.22
N ILE A 240 3.79 10.20 10.12
CA ILE A 240 5.24 9.99 10.03
C ILE A 240 5.62 8.98 11.11
N THR A 241 6.20 7.86 10.70
CA THR A 241 6.62 6.79 11.62
C THR A 241 8.10 6.63 11.65
N PHE A 242 8.62 6.63 12.86
CA PHE A 242 10.03 6.43 13.14
C PHE A 242 10.29 5.01 13.63
N VAL A 243 11.33 4.40 13.06
CA VAL A 243 11.89 3.11 13.47
C VAL A 243 13.39 3.24 13.59
N ASP A 244 14.04 2.45 14.45
CA ASP A 244 15.50 2.53 14.63
C ASP A 244 16.26 1.36 13.97
N ASN A 245 15.55 0.43 13.35
CA ASN A 245 16.17 -0.70 12.64
C ASN A 245 16.16 -0.48 11.12
N ASN A 246 17.35 -0.47 10.50
CA ASN A 246 17.47 -0.25 9.05
C ASN A 246 16.91 -1.40 8.21
N VAL A 247 16.97 -2.63 8.71
CA VAL A 247 16.46 -3.80 8.01
C VAL A 247 14.94 -3.76 7.98
N SER A 248 14.30 -3.52 9.13
CA SER A 248 12.85 -3.36 9.20
C SER A 248 12.38 -2.15 8.39
N LEU A 249 13.08 -1.00 8.46
CA LEU A 249 12.78 0.16 7.62
C LEU A 249 12.77 -0.17 6.12
N ALA A 250 13.78 -0.89 5.64
CA ALA A 250 13.87 -1.32 4.24
C ALA A 250 12.68 -2.23 3.85
N TRP A 251 12.25 -3.12 4.75
CA TRP A 251 11.12 -4.00 4.52
C TRP A 251 9.77 -3.28 4.58
N LEU A 252 9.58 -2.37 5.54
CA LEU A 252 8.38 -1.54 5.68
C LEU A 252 8.17 -0.67 4.44
N THR A 253 9.21 0.01 3.97
CA THR A 253 9.17 0.90 2.80
C THR A 253 8.98 0.14 1.48
N SER A 254 9.63 -1.03 1.34
CA SER A 254 9.52 -1.85 0.13
C SER A 254 8.26 -2.73 0.10
N GLY A 255 7.68 -3.04 1.26
CA GLY A 255 6.51 -3.91 1.43
C GLY A 255 6.80 -5.40 1.25
N TRP A 256 8.05 -5.85 1.42
CA TRP A 256 8.43 -7.26 1.40
C TRP A 256 9.78 -7.51 2.09
N ALA A 257 9.95 -8.69 2.69
CA ALA A 257 11.19 -9.17 3.30
C ALA A 257 11.72 -10.46 2.66
N PHE A 258 10.89 -11.14 1.86
CA PHE A 258 11.13 -12.48 1.36
C PHE A 258 11.30 -13.53 2.47
N ARG A 259 10.58 -13.32 3.57
CA ARG A 259 10.58 -14.21 4.73
C ARG A 259 9.18 -14.70 5.02
N GLU A 260 9.00 -16.00 5.27
CA GLU A 260 7.67 -16.60 5.46
C GLU A 260 6.99 -16.11 6.74
N ASP A 261 7.77 -15.74 7.74
CA ASP A 261 7.34 -15.21 9.03
C ASP A 261 7.12 -13.69 9.05
N VAL A 262 7.68 -12.94 8.09
CA VAL A 262 7.63 -11.46 8.06
C VAL A 262 6.71 -10.90 6.97
N ASP A 263 6.70 -11.52 5.78
CA ASP A 263 5.89 -11.06 4.64
C ASP A 263 4.38 -10.94 4.98
N PRO A 264 3.76 -11.87 5.75
CA PRO A 264 2.37 -11.72 6.18
C PRO A 264 2.14 -10.49 7.08
N LEU A 265 3.10 -10.13 7.93
CA LEU A 265 3.02 -8.96 8.81
C LEU A 265 3.05 -7.67 7.99
N LEU A 266 3.96 -7.60 7.02
CA LEU A 266 4.05 -6.46 6.10
C LEU A 266 2.78 -6.30 5.28
N GLU A 267 2.20 -7.40 4.79
CA GLU A 267 0.92 -7.30 4.07
C GLU A 267 -0.18 -6.75 5.00
N GLU A 268 -0.36 -7.31 6.19
CA GLU A 268 -1.41 -6.88 7.11
C GLU A 268 -1.27 -5.40 7.48
N LEU A 269 -0.02 -4.93 7.66
CA LEU A 269 0.28 -3.52 7.89
C LEU A 269 -0.23 -2.65 6.74
N TRP A 270 0.13 -2.99 5.50
CA TRP A 270 -0.29 -2.21 4.33
C TRP A 270 -1.80 -2.31 4.07
N LEU A 271 -2.42 -3.45 4.37
CA LEU A 271 -3.88 -3.60 4.32
C LEU A 271 -4.58 -2.72 5.37
N ASN A 272 -4.06 -2.63 6.59
CA ASN A 272 -4.61 -1.74 7.62
C ASN A 272 -4.53 -0.28 7.18
N LEU A 273 -3.39 0.15 6.64
CA LEU A 273 -3.23 1.49 6.07
C LEU A 273 -4.22 1.75 4.94
N ALA A 274 -4.41 0.79 4.04
CA ALA A 274 -5.34 0.91 2.93
C ALA A 274 -6.80 1.04 3.40
N ARG A 275 -7.21 0.21 4.38
CA ARG A 275 -8.58 0.23 4.94
C ARG A 275 -8.94 1.57 5.56
N ARG A 276 -8.00 2.21 6.28
CA ARG A 276 -8.20 3.56 6.83
C ARG A 276 -7.78 4.70 5.89
N LYS A 277 -7.32 4.37 4.68
CA LYS A 277 -6.85 5.32 3.65
C LYS A 277 -5.74 6.26 4.12
N ALA A 278 -4.85 5.77 4.98
CA ALA A 278 -3.84 6.61 5.63
C ALA A 278 -2.49 6.60 4.94
N LEU A 279 -1.94 7.80 4.75
CA LEU A 279 -0.68 8.04 4.09
C LEU A 279 0.44 8.05 5.10
N LYS A 280 1.32 7.06 4.98
CA LYS A 280 2.39 6.82 5.94
C LYS A 280 3.75 7.09 5.33
N TRP A 281 4.53 7.93 5.99
CA TRP A 281 5.96 8.11 5.74
C TRP A 281 6.75 7.32 6.77
N TRP A 282 7.79 6.61 6.33
CA TRP A 282 8.68 5.85 7.21
C TRP A 282 10.05 6.51 7.25
N GLU A 283 10.59 6.70 8.44
CA GLU A 283 11.87 7.38 8.66
C GLU A 283 12.71 6.67 9.72
N ARG A 284 14.03 6.81 9.60
CA ARG A 284 14.99 6.28 10.57
C ARG A 284 15.14 7.25 11.75
N VAL A 285 15.10 6.76 12.99
CA VAL A 285 15.44 7.52 14.20
C VAL A 285 16.54 6.84 15.00
N SER A 286 17.52 7.56 15.54
CA SER A 286 18.53 6.99 16.45
C SER A 286 17.86 6.36 17.67
N SER A 287 18.40 5.25 18.19
CA SER A 287 17.81 4.55 19.34
C SER A 287 17.68 5.46 20.57
N ALA A 288 18.68 6.33 20.81
CA ALA A 288 18.64 7.32 21.89
C ALA A 288 17.52 8.39 21.75
N SER A 289 16.91 8.50 20.56
CA SER A 289 15.81 9.42 20.27
C SER A 289 14.52 8.68 19.93
N ASN A 290 14.53 7.34 19.98
CA ASN A 290 13.34 6.53 19.74
C ASN A 290 12.45 6.54 20.99
N LEU A 291 11.31 7.22 20.92
CA LEU A 291 10.37 7.28 22.05
C LEU A 291 9.77 5.92 22.40
N ALA A 292 9.82 4.95 21.48
CA ALA A 292 9.33 3.60 21.70
C ALA A 292 10.33 2.64 22.37
N ASP A 293 11.61 3.02 22.56
CA ASP A 293 12.63 2.17 23.21
C ASP A 293 12.29 1.85 24.67
N LEU A 294 11.80 2.81 25.45
CA LEU A 294 11.35 2.54 26.81
C LEU A 294 10.10 1.64 26.84
N PRO A 295 9.05 1.91 26.04
CA PRO A 295 7.90 1.02 25.90
C PRO A 295 8.25 -0.43 25.51
N SER A 296 9.16 -0.64 24.56
CA SER A 296 9.58 -1.99 24.14
C SER A 296 10.33 -2.76 25.23
N ARG A 297 10.84 -2.05 26.25
CA ARG A 297 11.48 -2.57 27.46
C ARG A 297 10.55 -2.61 28.68
N GLY A 298 9.26 -2.33 28.51
CA GLY A 298 8.26 -2.38 29.57
C GLY A 298 8.14 -1.11 30.42
N HIS A 299 8.76 0.00 30.02
CA HIS A 299 8.74 1.28 30.73
C HIS A 299 7.92 2.35 29.99
N PRO A 300 7.31 3.33 30.69
CA PRO A 300 6.68 4.47 30.03
C PRO A 300 7.70 5.33 29.25
N PRO A 301 7.30 5.96 28.14
CA PRO A 301 8.18 6.88 27.41
C PRO A 301 8.37 8.18 28.20
N VAL A 302 9.45 8.90 27.92
CA VAL A 302 9.70 10.23 28.50
C VAL A 302 9.34 11.30 27.47
N LEU A 303 8.39 12.16 27.82
CA LEU A 303 7.96 13.30 27.01
C LEU A 303 8.13 14.62 27.79
N PRO A 304 8.26 15.76 27.09
CA PRO A 304 8.21 17.07 27.74
C PRO A 304 6.89 17.26 28.52
N SER A 305 6.94 17.98 29.65
CA SER A 305 5.79 18.20 30.54
C SER A 305 4.57 18.88 29.90
N ALA A 306 4.72 19.46 28.71
CA ALA A 306 3.64 20.06 27.94
C ALA A 306 2.75 19.03 27.21
N TRP A 307 3.09 17.74 27.26
CA TRP A 307 2.31 16.65 26.64
C TRP A 307 1.48 15.91 27.68
N SER A 308 0.24 15.60 27.33
CA SER A 308 -0.57 14.64 28.08
C SER A 308 -0.27 13.23 27.57
N LEU A 309 0.06 12.29 28.47
CA LEU A 309 0.45 10.92 28.11
C LEU A 309 -0.55 9.92 28.66
N THR A 310 -1.05 9.04 27.80
CA THR A 310 -2.01 7.98 28.15
C THR A 310 -1.50 6.61 27.74
N GLU A 311 -1.54 5.64 28.65
CA GLU A 311 -1.21 4.24 28.34
C GLU A 311 -2.44 3.49 27.81
N ILE A 312 -2.27 2.74 26.72
CA ILE A 312 -3.29 1.84 26.18
C ILE A 312 -3.04 0.44 26.74
N GLN A 313 -4.00 -0.07 27.52
CA GLN A 313 -3.94 -1.40 28.12
C GLN A 313 -4.43 -2.51 27.17
N ALA A 314 -5.37 -2.20 26.27
CA ALA A 314 -5.90 -3.14 25.30
C ALA A 314 -5.16 -3.01 23.96
N VAL A 315 -4.00 -3.67 23.86
CA VAL A 315 -3.19 -3.69 22.64
C VAL A 315 -3.88 -4.53 21.58
N VAL A 316 -4.00 -4.00 20.36
CA VAL A 316 -4.58 -4.74 19.25
C VAL A 316 -3.49 -5.64 18.67
N VAL A 317 -3.68 -6.96 18.77
CA VAL A 317 -2.82 -7.95 18.11
C VAL A 317 -3.46 -8.34 16.79
N PRO A 318 -3.01 -7.78 15.65
CA PRO A 318 -3.58 -8.13 14.36
C PRO A 318 -3.23 -9.57 13.98
N VAL A 319 -4.24 -10.31 13.53
CA VAL A 319 -4.06 -11.66 12.99
C VAL A 319 -3.84 -11.54 11.49
N PRO A 320 -2.65 -11.93 10.95
CA PRO A 320 -2.37 -11.82 9.52
C PRO A 320 -3.40 -12.59 8.70
N HIS A 321 -4.07 -11.92 7.77
CA HIS A 321 -5.05 -12.55 6.90
C HIS A 321 -4.36 -13.40 5.82
N GLY A 322 -3.91 -14.60 6.18
CA GLY A 322 -3.20 -15.46 5.22
C GLY A 322 -2.62 -16.78 5.70
N MET A 323 -2.87 -17.21 6.95
CA MET A 323 -2.71 -18.61 7.33
C MET A 323 -3.92 -19.44 6.89
#